data_AF-R7BK04-F1
#
_entry.id   AF-R7BK04-F1
#
_cell.length_a   1.000
_cell.length_b   1.000
_cell.length_c   1.000
_cell.angle_alpha   90.00
_cell.angle_beta   90.00
_cell.angle_gamma   90.00
#
_symmetry.space_group_name_H-M   'P 1'
#
loop_
_entity.id
_entity.type
_entity.pdbx_description
1 polymer ?
#
loop_
_entity_poly.entity_id
_entity_poly.type
_entity_poly.pdbx_seq_one_letter_code
_entity_poly.pdbx_strand_id
1 'polypeptide(L)'
;MPNSNILMYTTEDGLTKVEATFENDTVWLSLDQMAELFQRDKSTISKHIKKIFEDGELRRLSVVANFATTASDGKTYQVDYYNLDVIISVGYRVKSLRGTQFRIWATGILKE
;
A
#
# COMPACT_ATOMS: atom_id res chain seq x y z
N MET A 1 2.17 -9.68 15.88
CA MET A 1 2.37 -10.66 14.79
C MET A 1 3.81 -11.16 14.87
N PRO A 2 4.12 -12.47 14.89
CA PRO A 2 5.50 -12.88 15.12
C PRO A 2 6.40 -12.97 13.89
N ASN A 3 5.89 -13.00 12.64
CA ASN A 3 6.73 -13.24 11.45
C ASN A 3 6.24 -12.48 10.19
N SER A 4 6.07 -11.16 10.27
CA SER A 4 5.89 -10.34 9.07
C SER A 4 7.27 -9.87 8.60
N ASN A 5 7.67 -10.24 7.38
CA ASN A 5 8.87 -9.66 6.78
C ASN A 5 8.54 -8.21 6.42
N ILE A 6 9.18 -7.27 7.12
CA ILE A 6 9.03 -5.85 6.87
C ILE A 6 10.00 -5.49 5.74
N LEU A 7 9.45 -5.11 4.59
CA LEU A 7 10.26 -4.57 3.50
C LEU A 7 10.29 -3.05 3.65
N MET A 8 11.49 -2.48 3.79
CA MET A 8 11.65 -1.03 3.87
C MET A 8 11.86 -0.47 2.46
N TYR A 9 10.81 0.09 1.87
CA TYR A 9 10.97 0.85 0.63
C TYR A 9 11.57 2.22 0.97
N THR A 10 12.80 2.44 0.51
CA THR A 10 13.45 3.75 0.57
C THR A 10 13.42 4.37 -0.83
N THR A 11 12.84 5.55 -0.96
CA THR A 11 12.90 6.30 -2.22
C THR A 11 14.35 6.62 -2.60
N GLU A 12 14.65 6.83 -3.88
CA GLU A 12 16.03 7.07 -4.36
C GLU A 12 16.74 8.26 -3.68
N ASP A 13 15.96 9.22 -3.16
CA ASP A 13 16.46 10.39 -2.42
C ASP A 13 16.59 10.14 -0.90
N GLY A 14 16.29 8.93 -0.43
CA GLY A 14 16.40 8.55 0.98
C GLY A 14 15.31 9.11 1.92
N LEU A 15 14.39 9.93 1.39
CA LEU A 15 13.49 10.75 2.21
C LEU A 15 12.25 10.02 2.71
N THR A 16 11.80 8.98 2.02
CA THR A 16 10.58 8.26 2.39
C THR A 16 10.92 6.81 2.65
N LYS A 17 10.70 6.38 3.90
CA LYS A 17 10.86 4.99 4.37
C LYS A 17 9.49 4.46 4.71
N VAL A 18 8.95 3.58 3.86
CA VAL A 18 7.69 2.91 4.15
C VAL A 18 8.00 1.48 4.54
N GLU A 19 7.63 1.14 5.76
CA GLU A 19 7.59 -0.24 6.22
C GLU A 19 6.40 -0.92 5.56
N ALA A 20 6.65 -1.96 4.78
CA ALA A 20 5.63 -2.70 4.06
C ALA A 20 5.56 -4.14 4.61
N THR A 21 4.34 -4.67 4.76
CA THR A 21 4.16 -6.06 5.17
C THR A 21 4.29 -6.96 3.95
N PHE A 22 5.17 -7.96 3.99
CA PHE A 22 5.29 -8.97 2.95
C PHE A 22 4.66 -10.30 3.41
N GLU A 23 3.65 -10.78 2.69
CA GLU A 23 2.93 -12.02 2.99
C GLU A 23 2.36 -12.62 1.72
N ASN A 24 2.43 -13.96 1.58
CA ASN A 24 1.98 -14.71 0.40
C ASN A 24 2.56 -14.17 -0.92
N ASP A 25 3.88 -13.91 -0.93
CA ASP A 25 4.64 -13.40 -2.06
C ASP A 25 4.14 -12.05 -2.63
N THR A 26 3.39 -11.29 -1.83
CA THR A 26 2.95 -9.94 -2.19
C THR A 26 3.19 -8.95 -1.04
N VAL A 27 3.27 -7.69 -1.44
CA VAL A 27 3.35 -6.55 -0.54
C VAL A 27 1.95 -6.09 -0.16
N TRP A 28 1.79 -5.71 1.11
CA TRP A 28 0.56 -5.18 1.69
C TRP A 28 0.84 -3.84 2.35
N LEU A 29 0.00 -2.84 2.04
CA LEU A 29 0.03 -1.53 2.67
C LEU A 29 -1.37 -1.14 3.15
N SER A 30 -1.43 -0.54 4.34
CA SER A 30 -2.60 0.19 4.81
C SER A 30 -2.80 1.48 4.01
N LEU A 31 -3.98 2.07 4.16
CA LEU A 31 -4.29 3.37 3.59
C LEU A 31 -3.34 4.48 4.05
N ASP A 32 -2.87 4.39 5.30
CA ASP A 32 -1.96 5.33 5.92
C ASP A 32 -0.56 5.23 5.32
N GLN A 33 -0.05 4.00 5.16
CA GLN A 33 1.23 3.76 4.52
C GLN A 33 1.22 4.19 3.05
N MET A 34 0.12 4.00 2.32
CA MET A 34 -0.02 4.51 0.95
C MET A 34 -0.06 6.05 0.90
N ALA A 35 -0.68 6.70 1.87
CA ALA A 35 -0.69 8.17 1.97
C ALA A 35 0.73 8.72 2.16
N GLU A 36 1.53 8.09 3.02
CA GLU A 36 2.94 8.41 3.21
C GLU A 36 3.76 8.14 1.95
N LEU A 37 3.65 6.94 1.38
CA LEU A 37 4.35 6.51 0.16
C LEU A 37 4.16 7.50 -0.98
N PHE A 38 2.92 7.89 -1.25
CA PHE A 38 2.58 8.73 -2.39
C PHE A 38 2.59 10.22 -2.07
N GLN A 39 2.86 10.60 -0.81
CA GLN A 39 2.79 11.96 -0.27
C GLN A 39 1.47 12.65 -0.65
N ARG A 40 0.37 11.97 -0.33
CA ARG A 40 -1.00 12.44 -0.56
C ARG A 40 -1.85 12.23 0.68
N ASP A 41 -2.92 13.02 0.77
CA ASP A 41 -3.88 12.84 1.86
C ASP A 41 -4.58 11.48 1.79
N LYS A 42 -4.86 10.91 2.97
CA LYS A 42 -5.65 9.69 3.15
C LYS A 42 -6.96 9.71 2.34
N SER A 43 -7.64 10.85 2.29
CA SER A 43 -8.88 11.05 1.53
C SER A 43 -8.68 10.89 0.03
N THR A 44 -7.55 11.33 -0.51
CA THR A 44 -7.19 11.18 -1.93
C THR A 44 -6.93 9.71 -2.26
N ILE A 45 -6.16 9.03 -1.43
CA ILE A 45 -5.88 7.59 -1.59
C ILE A 45 -7.18 6.79 -1.51
N SER A 46 -8.02 7.05 -0.50
CA SER A 46 -9.34 6.43 -0.34
C SER A 46 -10.21 6.59 -1.57
N LYS A 47 -10.25 7.81 -2.14
CA LYS A 47 -11.02 8.10 -3.35
C LYS A 47 -10.53 7.29 -4.55
N HIS A 48 -9.21 7.14 -4.72
CA HIS A 48 -8.65 6.35 -5.81
C HIS A 48 -8.97 4.86 -5.65
N ILE A 49 -8.83 4.30 -4.44
CA ILE A 49 -9.18 2.91 -4.13
C ILE A 49 -10.67 2.64 -4.39
N LYS A 50 -11.54 3.53 -3.93
CA LYS A 50 -12.98 3.43 -4.18
C LYS A 50 -13.25 3.37 -5.69
N LYS A 51 -12.62 4.26 -6.46
CA LYS A 51 -12.81 4.33 -7.90
C LYS A 51 -12.25 3.10 -8.64
N ILE A 52 -11.13 2.52 -8.18
CA ILE A 52 -10.60 1.24 -8.70
C ILE A 52 -11.65 0.14 -8.65
N PHE A 53 -12.37 0.03 -7.52
CA PHE A 53 -13.39 -1.00 -7.36
C PHE A 53 -14.69 -0.66 -8.10
N GLU A 54 -15.12 0.60 -8.12
CA GLU A 54 -16.30 1.05 -8.87
C GLU A 54 -16.14 0.87 -10.38
N ASP A 55 -14.94 1.15 -10.91
CA ASP A 55 -14.63 1.00 -12.33
C ASP A 55 -14.37 -0.47 -12.71
N GLY A 56 -14.38 -1.40 -11.73
CA GLY A 56 -14.24 -2.84 -11.96
C GLY A 56 -12.82 -3.30 -12.32
N GLU A 57 -11.81 -2.44 -12.14
CA GLU A 57 -10.41 -2.78 -12.46
C GLU A 57 -9.86 -3.89 -11.58
N LEU A 58 -10.26 -3.92 -10.31
CA LEU A 58 -9.89 -4.97 -9.35
C LEU A 58 -11.11 -5.45 -8.57
N ARG A 59 -11.05 -6.70 -8.08
CA ARG A 59 -12.10 -7.28 -7.22
C ARG A 59 -11.66 -7.23 -5.76
N ARG A 60 -12.43 -6.57 -4.90
CA ARG A 60 -12.08 -6.32 -3.48
C ARG A 60 -11.69 -7.58 -2.70
N LEU A 61 -12.39 -8.70 -2.93
CA LEU A 61 -12.20 -9.94 -2.17
C LEU A 61 -10.80 -10.56 -2.31
N SER A 62 -10.07 -10.29 -3.40
CA SER A 62 -8.74 -10.87 -3.63
C SER A 62 -7.59 -9.94 -3.27
N VAL A 63 -7.88 -8.66 -3.00
CA VAL A 63 -6.85 -7.61 -2.89
C VAL A 63 -6.91 -6.82 -1.58
N VAL A 64 -7.88 -7.13 -0.70
CA VAL A 64 -8.04 -6.49 0.61
C VAL A 64 -8.02 -7.54 1.71
N ALA A 65 -7.15 -7.34 2.69
CA ALA A 65 -7.08 -8.14 3.91
C ALA A 65 -7.38 -7.25 5.12
N ASN A 66 -8.11 -7.79 6.10
CA ASN A 66 -8.34 -7.11 7.38
C ASN A 66 -7.34 -7.64 8.40
N PHE A 67 -6.50 -6.76 8.91
CA PHE A 67 -5.53 -7.10 9.94
C PHE A 67 -5.89 -6.41 11.26
N ALA A 68 -5.79 -7.17 12.34
CA ALA A 68 -5.99 -6.67 13.70
C ALA A 68 -4.73 -5.89 14.14
N THR A 69 -4.89 -4.58 14.32
CA THR A 69 -3.84 -3.70 14.85
C THR A 69 -4.21 -3.29 16.27
N THR A 70 -3.42 -3.72 17.25
CA THR A 70 -3.56 -3.26 18.65
C THR A 70 -2.89 -1.91 18.78
N ALA A 71 -3.69 -0.87 19.03
CA ALA A 71 -3.17 0.46 19.28
C ALA A 71 -2.64 0.57 20.73
N SER A 72 -1.89 1.64 20.99
CA SER A 72 -1.25 1.93 22.29
C SER A 72 -2.24 2.10 23.45
N ASP A 73 -3.53 2.26 23.14
CA ASP A 73 -4.64 2.34 24.09
C ASP A 73 -5.21 0.96 24.48
N GLY A 74 -4.61 -0.13 23.99
CA GLY A 74 -5.04 -1.51 24.22
C GLY A 74 -6.24 -1.94 23.37
N LYS A 75 -6.77 -1.07 22.51
CA LYS A 75 -7.89 -1.40 21.62
C LYS A 75 -7.39 -2.01 20.33
N THR A 76 -8.10 -3.04 19.86
CA THR A 76 -7.85 -3.68 18.58
C THR A 76 -8.72 -3.02 17.52
N TYR A 77 -8.10 -2.43 16.51
CA TYR A 77 -8.79 -1.89 15.35
C TYR A 77 -8.58 -2.84 14.17
N GLN A 78 -9.64 -3.04 13.38
CA GLN A 78 -9.55 -3.71 12.09
C GLN A 78 -9.07 -2.67 11.07
N VAL A 79 -7.91 -2.91 10.48
CA VAL A 79 -7.34 -2.05 9.46
C VAL A 79 -7.35 -2.81 8.14
N ASP A 80 -7.90 -2.19 7.10
CA ASP A 80 -7.82 -2.69 5.74
C ASP A 80 -6.39 -2.49 5.20
N TYR A 81 -5.80 -3.56 4.70
CA TYR A 81 -4.56 -3.56 3.94
C TYR A 81 -4.84 -3.96 2.50
N TYR A 82 -4.07 -3.37 1.60
CA TYR A 82 -4.25 -3.48 0.17
C TYR A 82 -3.00 -4.08 -0.45
N ASN A 83 -3.19 -5.07 -1.33
CA ASN A 83 -2.09 -5.78 -1.97
C ASN A 83 -1.36 -4.92 -3.02
N LEU A 84 -0.30 -5.48 -3.60
CA LEU A 84 0.54 -4.82 -4.60
C LEU A 84 -0.24 -4.29 -5.81
N ASP A 85 -1.27 -5.01 -6.28
CA ASP A 85 -2.08 -4.59 -7.43
C ASP A 85 -2.84 -3.28 -7.17
N VAL A 86 -3.41 -3.15 -5.97
CA VAL A 86 -4.10 -1.91 -5.56
C VAL A 86 -3.09 -0.79 -5.41
N ILE A 87 -1.95 -1.05 -4.78
CA ILE A 87 -0.91 -0.03 -4.56
C ILE A 87 -0.39 0.49 -5.91
N ILE A 88 -0.14 -0.39 -6.88
CA ILE A 88 0.26 -0.03 -8.25
C ILE A 88 -0.84 0.79 -8.92
N SER A 89 -2.09 0.34 -8.85
CA SER A 89 -3.25 1.01 -9.46
C SER A 89 -3.47 2.42 -8.91
N VAL A 90 -3.23 2.62 -7.61
CA VAL A 90 -3.21 3.94 -6.98
C VAL A 90 -2.01 4.75 -7.47
N GLY A 91 -0.81 4.15 -7.52
CA GLY A 91 0.41 4.80 -8.00
C GLY A 91 0.34 5.29 -9.45
N TYR A 92 -0.47 4.67 -10.31
CA TYR A 92 -0.77 5.18 -11.66
C TYR A 92 -1.71 6.39 -11.66
N ARG A 93 -2.63 6.47 -10.69
CA ARG A 93 -3.60 7.56 -10.55
C ARG A 93 -3.01 8.79 -9.84
N VAL A 94 -2.02 8.59 -8.98
CA VAL A 94 -1.31 9.68 -8.32
C VAL A 94 -0.24 10.26 -9.26
N LYS A 95 -0.48 11.48 -9.75
CA LYS A 95 0.55 12.27 -10.43
C LYS A 95 1.54 12.82 -9.39
N SER A 96 2.57 12.04 -9.08
CA SER A 96 3.71 12.48 -8.27
C SER A 96 4.99 11.79 -8.71
N LEU A 97 6.14 12.44 -8.44
CA LEU A 97 7.46 11.83 -8.62
C LEU A 97 7.57 10.51 -7.84
N ARG A 98 6.99 10.47 -6.64
CA ARG A 98 6.87 9.26 -5.80
C ARG A 98 6.10 8.14 -6.46
N GLY A 99 4.96 8.45 -7.08
CA GLY A 99 4.20 7.47 -7.86
C GLY A 99 5.06 6.86 -8.98
N THR A 100 5.87 7.67 -9.65
CA THR A 100 6.80 7.19 -10.70
C THR A 100 7.90 6.29 -10.14
N GLN A 101 8.56 6.69 -9.06
CA GLN A 101 9.61 5.89 -8.41
C GLN A 101 9.07 4.56 -7.87
N PHE A 102 7.88 4.57 -7.28
CA PHE A 102 7.23 3.36 -6.81
C PHE A 102 6.94 2.39 -7.95
N ARG A 103 6.44 2.86 -9.10
CA ARG A 103 6.16 2.00 -10.25
C ARG A 103 7.44 1.34 -10.80
N ILE A 104 8.56 2.06 -10.82
CA ILE A 104 9.87 1.51 -11.23
C ILE A 104 10.27 0.38 -10.28
N TRP A 105 10.20 0.63 -8.97
CA TRP A 105 10.52 -0.37 -7.95
C TRP A 105 9.61 -1.60 -8.01
N ALA A 106 8.29 -1.39 -8.06
CA ALA A 106 7.31 -2.48 -8.12
C ALA A 106 7.49 -3.37 -9.36
N THR A 107 7.87 -2.78 -10.50
CA THR A 107 8.21 -3.52 -11.73
C THR A 107 9.49 -4.34 -11.57
N GLY A 108 10.41 -3.92 -10.69
CA GLY A 108 11.61 -4.68 -10.33
C GLY A 108 11.27 -5.92 -9.50
N ILE A 109 10.43 -5.75 -8.46
CA ILE A 109 9.99 -6.86 -7.59
C ILE A 109 9.20 -7.92 -8.37
N LEU A 110 8.32 -7.50 -9.29
CA LEU A 110 7.48 -8.43 -10.08
C LEU A 110 8.26 -9.22 -11.16
N LYS A 111 9.54 -8.90 -11.40
CA LYS A 111 10.37 -9.54 -12.42
C LYS A 111 11.31 -10.62 -11.86
N GLU A 112 11.37 -10.78 -10.54
CA GLU A 112 11.96 -11.94 -9.85
C GLU A 112 10.88 -12.99 -9.56
#